data_AF-A0A2V8QS49-F1
#
_entry.id   AF-A0A2V8QS49-F1
#
_cell.length_a   1.000
_cell.length_b   1.000
_cell.length_c   1.000
_cell.angle_alpha   90.00
_cell.angle_beta   90.00
_cell.angle_gamma   90.00
#
_symmetry.space_group_name_H-M   'P 1'
#
loop_
_entity.id
_entity.type
_entity.pdbx_description
1 polymer ?
#
loop_
_entity_poly.entity_id
_entity_poly.type
_entity_poly.pdbx_seq_one_letter_code
_entity_poly.pdbx_strand_id
1 'polypeptide(L)'
;GRPKSEYAVIGIYMYDADVFRIIKTLKPSDRGELEITDVNNSYIERGEMTWDELDGWWTDAGTFESLLRASNMVAETGANKLDDVAAAEGAALRVEGRNAAEAGIVR
;
A
#
# COMPACT_ATOMS: atom_id res chain seq x y z
N GLY A 1 -11.83 15.41 4.61
CA GLY A 1 -12.85 14.36 4.77
C GLY A 1 -12.78 13.78 6.18
N ARG A 2 -13.77 12.96 6.56
CA ARG A 2 -13.70 12.12 7.77
C ARG A 2 -13.24 10.72 7.33
N PRO A 3 -12.03 10.26 7.70
CA PRO A 3 -11.56 8.92 7.32
C PRO A 3 -12.51 7.84 7.81
N LYS A 4 -12.62 6.74 7.05
CA LYS A 4 -13.44 5.57 7.41
C LYS A 4 -12.71 4.61 8.33
N SER A 5 -11.38 4.69 8.38
CA SER A 5 -10.50 3.88 9.22
C SER A 5 -9.21 4.65 9.53
N GLU A 6 -8.41 4.08 10.44
CA GLU A 6 -7.07 4.56 10.79
C GLU A 6 -5.97 4.03 9.83
N TYR A 7 -6.36 3.28 8.79
CA TYR A 7 -5.41 2.71 7.83
C TYR A 7 -5.15 3.67 6.67
N ALA A 8 -3.89 3.73 6.24
CA ALA A 8 -3.47 4.42 5.03
C ALA A 8 -2.99 3.41 3.99
N VAL A 9 -3.34 3.63 2.72
CA VAL A 9 -2.74 2.92 1.60
C VAL A 9 -1.32 3.44 1.42
N ILE A 10 -0.32 2.60 1.68
CA ILE A 10 1.09 2.95 1.50
C ILE A 10 1.50 2.84 0.03
N GLY A 11 2.65 3.43 -0.33
CA GLY A 11 3.16 3.49 -1.70
C GLY A 11 3.68 2.17 -2.29
N ILE A 12 3.05 1.03 -2.00
CA ILE A 12 3.42 -0.30 -2.51
C ILE A 12 2.18 -0.93 -3.13
N TYR A 13 2.28 -1.26 -4.42
CA TYR A 13 1.15 -1.79 -5.19
C TYR A 13 1.61 -2.93 -6.09
N MET A 14 0.79 -3.98 -6.19
CA MET A 14 0.98 -5.07 -7.12
C MET A 14 -0.28 -5.22 -7.97
N TYR A 15 -0.12 -5.19 -9.29
CA TYR A 15 -1.20 -5.40 -10.23
C TYR A 15 -0.79 -6.40 -11.31
N ASP A 16 -1.77 -7.09 -11.87
CA ASP A 16 -1.61 -7.82 -13.10
C ASP A 16 -1.57 -6.86 -14.32
N ALA A 17 -1.49 -7.43 -15.53
CA ALA A 17 -1.36 -6.63 -16.75
C ALA A 17 -2.62 -5.79 -17.06
N ASP A 18 -3.75 -6.09 -16.44
CA ASP A 18 -5.02 -5.41 -16.68
C ASP A 18 -4.99 -3.95 -16.24
N VAL A 19 -4.05 -3.58 -15.37
CA VAL A 19 -3.79 -2.21 -14.93
C VAL A 19 -3.55 -1.26 -16.10
N PHE A 20 -2.87 -1.71 -17.16
CA PHE A 20 -2.59 -0.89 -18.33
C PHE A 20 -3.85 -0.54 -19.13
N ARG A 21 -4.91 -1.35 -19.02
CA ARG A 21 -6.23 -1.02 -19.58
C ARG A 21 -6.95 -0.03 -18.68
N ILE A 22 -6.89 -0.22 -17.36
CA ILE A 22 -7.56 0.64 -16.36
C ILE A 22 -7.01 2.07 -16.42
N ILE A 23 -5.68 2.25 -16.41
CA ILE A 23 -5.06 3.60 -16.43
C ILE A 23 -5.48 4.44 -17.64
N LYS A 24 -5.76 3.80 -18.79
CA LYS A 24 -6.21 4.47 -20.02
C LYS A 24 -7.65 5.00 -19.92
N THR A 25 -8.41 4.55 -18.93
CA THR A 25 -9.81 4.96 -18.72
C THR A 25 -9.97 6.03 -17.64
N LEU A 26 -8.90 6.34 -16.90
CA LEU A 26 -8.93 7.31 -15.82
C LEU A 26 -9.20 8.72 -16.34
N LYS A 27 -9.83 9.53 -15.50
CA LYS A 27 -10.07 10.95 -15.73
C LYS A 27 -9.34 11.75 -14.65
N PRO A 28 -8.87 12.97 -14.95
CA PRO A 28 -8.28 13.81 -13.94
C PRO A 28 -9.25 14.06 -12.78
N SER A 29 -8.75 13.99 -11.56
CA SER A 29 -9.48 14.38 -10.35
C SER A 29 -9.67 15.90 -10.30
N ASP A 30 -10.33 16.39 -9.23
CA ASP A 30 -10.42 17.83 -8.96
C ASP A 30 -9.03 18.49 -8.77
N ARG A 31 -7.97 17.69 -8.51
CA ARG A 31 -6.58 18.13 -8.47
C ARG A 31 -5.90 18.20 -9.84
N GLY A 32 -6.55 17.70 -10.88
CA GLY A 32 -5.97 17.55 -12.21
C GLY A 32 -5.04 16.34 -12.37
N GLU A 33 -5.04 15.41 -11.40
CA GLU A 33 -4.16 14.24 -11.37
C GLU A 33 -4.91 12.96 -11.77
N LEU A 34 -4.18 11.99 -12.33
CA LEU A 34 -4.69 10.63 -12.49
C LEU A 34 -4.37 9.85 -11.22
N GLU A 35 -5.41 9.49 -10.46
CA GLU A 35 -5.25 9.00 -9.10
C GLU A 35 -4.99 7.49 -9.06
N ILE A 36 -3.98 7.06 -8.31
CA ILE A 36 -3.78 5.62 -8.03
C ILE A 36 -4.98 5.03 -7.27
N THR A 37 -5.67 5.86 -6.47
CA THR A 37 -6.91 5.50 -5.78
C THR A 37 -8.00 5.06 -6.75
N ASP A 38 -8.09 5.66 -7.94
CA ASP A 38 -9.08 5.27 -8.95
C ASP A 38 -8.74 3.91 -9.59
N VAL A 39 -7.45 3.61 -9.76
CA VAL A 39 -7.00 2.26 -10.15
C VAL A 39 -7.41 1.24 -9.09
N ASN A 40 -7.13 1.52 -7.82
CA ASN A 40 -7.51 0.64 -6.70
C ASN A 40 -9.01 0.39 -6.66
N ASN A 41 -9.82 1.45 -6.79
CA ASN A 41 -11.27 1.35 -6.84
C ASN A 41 -11.75 0.46 -7.99
N SER A 42 -11.12 0.52 -9.16
CA SER A 42 -11.49 -0.36 -10.29
C SER A 42 -11.30 -1.84 -9.98
N TYR A 43 -10.23 -2.23 -9.27
CA TYR A 43 -10.02 -3.62 -8.85
C TYR A 43 -10.94 -4.01 -7.67
N ILE A 44 -11.21 -3.09 -6.73
CA ILE A 44 -12.14 -3.33 -5.62
C ILE A 44 -13.56 -3.59 -6.13
N GLU A 45 -14.03 -2.79 -7.10
CA GLU A 45 -15.35 -2.95 -7.72
C GLU A 45 -15.50 -4.30 -8.45
N ARG A 46 -14.39 -4.89 -8.91
CA ARG A 46 -14.36 -6.23 -9.51
C ARG A 46 -14.22 -7.36 -8.48
N GLY A 47 -13.97 -7.03 -7.21
CA GLY A 47 -13.65 -8.02 -6.17
C GLY A 47 -12.28 -8.68 -6.35
N GLU A 48 -11.39 -8.08 -7.13
CA GLU A 48 -10.08 -8.62 -7.51
C GLU A 48 -8.93 -8.02 -6.66
N MET A 49 -9.23 -7.03 -5.81
CA MET A 49 -8.23 -6.42 -4.94
C MET A 49 -8.17 -7.11 -3.57
N THR A 50 -6.96 -7.49 -3.20
CA THR A 50 -6.62 -7.88 -1.84
C THR A 50 -5.70 -6.86 -1.20
N TRP A 51 -5.64 -6.84 0.13
CA TRP A 51 -4.73 -6.00 0.90
C TRP A 51 -4.05 -6.81 2.01
N ASP A 52 -2.97 -6.25 2.52
CA ASP A 52 -2.30 -6.75 3.71
C ASP A 52 -1.79 -5.59 4.58
N GLU A 53 -1.55 -5.87 5.86
CA GLU A 53 -0.96 -4.91 6.80
C GLU A 53 0.56 -5.02 6.75
N LEU A 54 1.25 -3.88 6.83
CA LEU A 54 2.69 -3.88 6.97
C LEU A 54 3.06 -4.11 8.44
N ASP A 55 3.70 -5.24 8.72
CA ASP A 55 4.42 -5.44 9.96
C ASP A 55 5.71 -4.61 9.96
N GLY A 56 5.93 -3.83 11.03
CA GLY A 56 7.05 -2.90 11.14
C GLY A 56 6.64 -1.46 10.87
N TRP A 57 7.50 -0.69 10.20
CA TRP A 57 7.30 0.73 9.99
C TRP A 57 7.27 1.10 8.50
N TRP A 58 6.40 2.05 8.18
CA TRP A 58 6.45 2.81 6.94
C TRP A 58 6.55 4.29 7.27
N THR A 59 7.36 5.01 6.48
CA THR A 59 7.45 6.48 6.54
C THR A 59 7.73 7.00 5.14
N ASP A 60 7.18 8.16 4.81
CA ASP A 60 7.60 8.93 3.63
C ASP A 60 8.82 9.81 3.97
N ALA A 61 9.39 10.41 2.92
CA ALA A 61 10.46 11.39 2.99
C ALA A 61 10.10 12.65 2.17
N GLY A 62 8.84 13.08 2.24
CA GLY A 62 8.30 14.21 1.50
C GLY A 62 8.70 15.60 2.03
N THR A 63 9.21 15.71 3.26
CA THR A 63 9.74 16.97 3.83
C THR A 63 11.17 16.77 4.37
N PHE A 64 11.89 17.86 4.67
CA PHE A 64 13.23 17.76 5.27
C PHE A 64 13.18 17.06 6.64
N GLU A 65 12.15 17.32 7.43
CA GLU A 65 11.92 16.68 8.72
C GLU A 65 11.60 15.20 8.57
N SER A 66 10.71 14.81 7.64
CA SER A 66 10.37 13.40 7.43
C SER A 66 11.54 12.61 6.83
N LEU A 67 12.35 13.24 5.97
CA LEU A 67 13.59 12.65 5.45
C LEU A 67 14.62 12.39 6.56
N LEU A 68 14.86 13.37 7.45
CA LEU A 68 15.78 13.19 8.58
C LEU A 68 15.28 12.08 9.51
N ARG A 69 13.97 12.06 9.80
CA ARG A 69 13.33 11.02 10.60
C ARG A 69 13.54 9.64 9.98
N ALA A 70 13.26 9.48 8.68
CA ALA A 70 13.44 8.22 7.97
C ALA A 70 14.91 7.74 8.03
N SER A 71 15.86 8.66 7.85
CA SER A 71 17.29 8.37 7.92
C SER A 71 17.71 7.86 9.30
N ASN A 72 17.24 8.51 10.36
CA ASN A 72 17.53 8.10 11.75
C ASN A 72 16.89 6.75 12.06
N MET A 73 15.63 6.51 11.63
CA MET A 73 14.96 5.22 11.84
C MET A 73 15.75 4.06 11.23
N VAL A 74 16.26 4.21 10.00
CA VAL A 74 17.11 3.18 9.37
C VAL A 74 18.42 3.00 10.11
N ALA A 75 19.07 4.09 10.52
CA ALA A 75 20.34 4.03 11.25
C ALA A 75 20.21 3.31 12.60
N GLU A 76 19.09 3.51 13.30
CA GLU A 76 18.84 2.96 14.63
C GLU A 76 18.27 1.53 14.60
N THR A 77 17.36 1.24 13.66
CA THR A 77 16.56 0.00 13.65
C THR A 77 16.83 -0.91 12.44
N GLY A 78 17.59 -0.45 11.45
CA GLY A 78 17.66 -1.09 10.14
C GLY A 78 16.38 -0.88 9.31
N ALA A 79 16.42 -1.31 8.05
CA ALA A 79 15.26 -1.20 7.15
C ALA A 79 14.23 -2.30 7.45
N ASN A 80 13.36 -2.09 8.43
CA ASN A 80 12.38 -3.08 8.90
C ASN A 80 13.00 -4.44 9.21
N LYS A 81 14.14 -4.44 9.91
CA LYS A 81 14.68 -5.68 10.49
C LYS A 81 13.78 -6.06 11.68
N LEU A 82 12.66 -6.71 11.36
CA LEU A 82 11.99 -7.56 12.32
C LEU A 82 13.03 -8.64 12.65
N ASP A 83 13.47 -8.73 13.90
CA ASP A 83 14.44 -9.75 14.33
C ASP A 83 14.06 -11.12 13.72
N ASP A 84 15.04 -11.99 13.42
CA ASP A 84 14.84 -13.32 12.80
C ASP A 84 13.83 -14.19 13.59
N VAL A 85 12.53 -13.92 13.47
CA VAL A 85 11.46 -14.75 13.98
C VAL A 85 11.29 -15.87 12.97
N ALA A 86 12.11 -16.90 13.19
CA ALA A 86 12.06 -18.23 12.61
C ALA A 86 12.58 -18.39 11.18
N ALA A 87 13.63 -19.21 11.09
CA ALA A 87 13.67 -20.33 10.17
C ALA A 87 12.27 -20.83 9.78
N ALA A 88 11.79 -20.42 8.61
CA ALA A 88 10.73 -21.08 7.90
C ALA A 88 11.33 -21.55 6.57
N GLU A 89 12.08 -22.65 6.63
CA GLU A 89 12.34 -23.47 5.45
C GLU A 89 10.99 -23.88 4.83
N GLY A 90 10.77 -23.52 3.57
CA GLY A 90 9.89 -24.29 2.69
C GLY A 90 8.41 -23.93 2.62
N ALA A 91 7.96 -22.76 3.07
CA ALA A 91 6.61 -22.27 2.73
C ALA A 91 6.69 -21.22 1.61
N ALA A 92 6.10 -21.50 0.45
CA ALA A 92 5.75 -20.44 -0.49
C ALA A 92 4.93 -19.40 0.27
N LEU A 93 5.31 -18.12 0.17
CA LEU A 93 4.55 -17.01 0.74
C LEU A 93 3.13 -17.04 0.13
N ARG A 94 2.18 -17.68 0.81
CA ARG A 94 0.76 -17.55 0.53
C ARG A 94 0.34 -16.23 1.16
N VAL A 95 0.39 -15.16 0.37
CA VAL A 95 -0.37 -13.96 0.70
C VAL A 95 -1.84 -14.30 0.46
N GLU A 96 -2.53 -14.83 1.45
CA GLU A 96 -4.00 -14.87 1.45
C GLU A 96 -4.48 -13.45 1.80
N GLY A 97 -4.30 -12.53 0.86
CA GLY A 97 -4.67 -11.14 1.07
C GLY A 97 -6.17 -11.04 1.36
N ARG A 98 -6.52 -10.19 2.32
CA ARG A 98 -7.92 -9.95 2.70
C ARG A 98 -8.63 -9.19 1.57
N ASN A 99 -9.91 -9.47 1.33
CA ASN A 99 -10.67 -8.73 0.32
C ASN A 99 -10.76 -7.25 0.71
N ALA A 100 -10.44 -6.35 -0.22
CA ALA A 100 -10.37 -4.92 0.06
C ALA A 100 -11.74 -4.21 0.11
N ALA A 101 -12.83 -4.84 -0.34
CA ALA A 101 -14.17 -4.25 -0.31
C ALA A 101 -14.67 -3.95 1.11
N GLU A 102 -14.18 -4.69 2.12
CA GLU A 102 -14.64 -4.59 3.51
C GLU A 102 -13.73 -3.73 4.39
N ALA A 103 -12.52 -3.42 3.93
CA ALA A 103 -11.47 -2.86 4.78
C ALA A 103 -11.63 -1.35 5.06
N GLY A 104 -12.53 -0.68 4.36
CA GLY A 104 -12.64 0.79 4.40
C GLY A 104 -11.38 1.50 3.91
N ILE A 105 -10.45 0.75 3.32
CA ILE A 105 -9.13 1.21 2.84
C ILE A 105 -9.29 2.01 1.54
N VAL A 106 -10.38 1.81 0.78
CA VAL A 106 -10.70 2.70 -0.34
C VAL A 106 -12.21 2.97 -0.52
N ARG A 107 -12.54 4.26 -0.35
CA ARG A 107 -13.39 5.12 -1.18
C ARG A 107 -13.20 6.54 -0.67
#